data_AF-A0A358UY58-F1
#
_entry.id   AF-A0A358UY58-F1
#
_cell.length_a   1.000
_cell.length_b   1.000
_cell.length_c   1.000
_cell.angle_alpha   90.00
_cell.angle_beta   90.00
_cell.angle_gamma   90.00
#
_symmetry.space_group_name_H-M   'P 1'
#
loop_
_entity.id
_entity.type
_entity.pdbx_description
1 polymer ?
#
loop_
_entity_poly.entity_id
_entity_poly.type
_entity_poly.pdbx_seq_one_letter_code
_entity_poly.pdbx_strand_id
1 'polypeptide(L)'
;MSSVYPSKVSETCIGCHGNSKFQGISGSGVILNPKLYRSSVHGRPSTSRNLSISATCVDCHGAHSILSRSDPLSSVSYTNQAATCKRCHEKEAGEYAKSAHGQAVAKGAHEAPTCSDCHGEHGILSHTNPLSPTYRLAIAQNLCIGCHDRPALQQKFGLAANRSSTYAKSYHGLAVRGKSAIAAVCTDCHETHRILGENDPASSIHPSNRAKTCQRCHTDAASRFTSAEKIHSSYEDHWLTNMVKISYRLIISGTLGGMLVWVAIIMLPEFKKKVTRSLSNSRRRFSVSETVQHILLLTSFITLAITGFALAFPDAFLVAQSTSK
;
A
#
# COMPACT_ATOMS: atom_id res chain seq x y z
N MET A 1 32.79 -22.13 -24.72
CA MET A 1 32.48 -22.31 -23.28
C MET A 1 31.29 -23.25 -23.16
N SER A 2 31.31 -24.18 -22.20
CA SER A 2 30.25 -25.18 -22.01
C SER A 2 28.90 -24.56 -21.67
N SER A 3 27.80 -25.18 -22.10
CA SER A 3 26.42 -24.77 -21.75
C SER A 3 26.12 -24.92 -20.25
N VAL A 4 26.90 -25.70 -19.53
CA VAL A 4 26.79 -25.88 -18.06
C VAL A 4 27.76 -25.01 -17.27
N TYR A 5 28.47 -24.09 -17.92
CA TYR A 5 29.31 -23.13 -17.20
C TYR A 5 28.43 -22.18 -16.35
N PRO A 6 28.78 -21.85 -15.09
CA PRO A 6 27.89 -21.12 -14.17
C PRO A 6 27.25 -19.85 -14.74
N SER A 7 28.01 -19.05 -15.51
CA SER A 7 27.47 -17.83 -16.13
C SER A 7 26.55 -18.06 -17.35
N LYS A 8 26.47 -19.30 -17.84
CA LYS A 8 25.65 -19.73 -18.97
C LYS A 8 24.44 -20.57 -18.54
N VAL A 9 24.41 -21.09 -17.30
CA VAL A 9 23.37 -22.01 -16.82
C VAL A 9 21.97 -21.41 -17.01
N SER A 10 21.75 -20.17 -16.60
CA SER A 10 20.43 -19.53 -16.75
C SER A 10 19.99 -19.43 -18.22
N GLU A 11 20.91 -19.13 -19.15
CA GLU A 11 20.60 -19.06 -20.58
C GLU A 11 20.29 -20.43 -21.18
N THR A 12 20.98 -21.48 -20.72
CA THR A 12 20.70 -22.86 -21.11
C THR A 12 19.29 -23.27 -20.67
N CYS A 13 18.91 -22.99 -19.43
CA CYS A 13 17.56 -23.26 -18.93
C CYS A 13 16.49 -22.47 -19.72
N ILE A 14 16.74 -21.18 -19.96
CA ILE A 14 15.85 -20.30 -20.71
C ILE A 14 15.66 -20.75 -22.16
N GLY A 15 16.69 -21.31 -22.81
CA GLY A 15 16.60 -21.77 -24.20
C GLY A 15 15.47 -22.78 -24.43
N CYS A 16 15.17 -23.59 -23.42
CA CYS A 16 14.06 -24.55 -23.43
C CYS A 16 12.84 -24.01 -22.67
N HIS A 17 12.97 -23.58 -21.40
CA HIS A 17 11.84 -23.18 -20.56
C HIS A 17 11.24 -21.81 -20.89
N GLY A 18 11.97 -20.99 -21.64
CA GLY A 18 11.53 -19.70 -22.14
C GLY A 18 10.92 -19.73 -23.54
N ASN A 19 10.85 -20.91 -24.16
CA ASN A 19 10.45 -21.08 -25.54
C ASN A 19 9.11 -21.82 -25.62
N SER A 20 8.11 -21.17 -26.22
CA SER A 20 6.76 -21.71 -26.37
C SER A 20 6.69 -23.02 -27.15
N LYS A 21 7.70 -23.33 -27.98
CA LYS A 21 7.78 -24.61 -28.70
C LYS A 21 7.93 -25.82 -27.77
N PHE A 22 8.45 -25.62 -26.56
CA PHE A 22 8.62 -26.69 -25.57
C PHE A 22 7.57 -26.64 -24.45
N GLN A 23 6.55 -25.79 -24.61
CA GLN A 23 5.46 -25.67 -23.66
C GLN A 23 4.67 -26.99 -23.56
N GLY A 24 4.41 -27.45 -22.33
CA GLY A 24 3.58 -28.64 -22.07
C GLY A 24 4.28 -29.99 -22.21
N ILE A 25 5.51 -30.05 -22.73
CA ILE A 25 6.26 -31.31 -22.92
C ILE A 25 6.65 -31.95 -21.57
N SER A 26 6.78 -31.15 -20.51
CA SER A 26 7.23 -31.60 -19.18
C SER A 26 6.09 -31.81 -18.16
N GLY A 27 4.82 -31.74 -18.56
CA GLY A 27 3.66 -31.88 -17.66
C GLY A 27 3.48 -30.76 -16.63
N SER A 28 4.46 -29.87 -16.45
CA SER A 28 4.44 -28.76 -15.50
C SER A 28 3.78 -27.49 -16.02
N GLY A 29 3.56 -27.34 -17.33
CA GLY A 29 2.82 -26.22 -17.94
C GLY A 29 3.43 -24.82 -17.75
N VAL A 30 4.53 -24.68 -17.00
CA VAL A 30 5.15 -23.39 -16.68
C VAL A 30 5.95 -22.87 -17.87
N ILE A 31 5.48 -21.80 -18.51
CA ILE A 31 6.32 -20.96 -19.37
C ILE A 31 7.07 -20.00 -18.46
N LEU A 32 8.39 -20.14 -18.38
CA LEU A 32 9.23 -19.11 -17.79
C LEU A 32 9.23 -17.90 -18.72
N ASN A 33 8.91 -16.70 -18.21
CA ASN A 33 9.14 -15.48 -18.98
C ASN A 33 10.63 -15.07 -18.86
N PRO A 34 11.44 -15.20 -19.93
CA PRO A 34 12.87 -14.94 -19.82
C PRO A 34 13.20 -13.48 -19.54
N LYS A 35 12.36 -12.56 -20.06
CA LYS A 35 12.52 -11.12 -19.84
C LYS A 35 12.29 -10.78 -18.37
N LEU A 36 11.32 -11.46 -17.73
CA LEU A 36 11.02 -11.29 -16.32
C LEU A 36 12.17 -11.75 -15.43
N TYR A 37 12.75 -12.93 -15.69
CA TYR A 37 13.91 -13.38 -14.93
C TYR A 37 15.12 -12.47 -15.11
N ARG A 38 15.45 -12.11 -16.35
CA ARG A 38 16.59 -11.20 -16.64
C ARG A 38 16.40 -9.79 -16.08
N SER A 39 15.17 -9.36 -15.79
CA SER A 39 14.90 -8.06 -15.16
C SER A 39 14.96 -8.10 -13.63
N SER A 40 14.94 -9.30 -13.02
CA SER A 40 15.01 -9.50 -11.58
C SER A 40 16.40 -9.20 -11.01
N VAL A 41 16.48 -9.03 -9.70
CA VAL A 41 17.75 -8.88 -8.97
C VAL A 41 18.61 -10.16 -9.02
N HIS A 42 18.01 -11.32 -9.26
CA HIS A 42 18.72 -12.60 -9.41
C HIS A 42 19.18 -12.88 -10.85
N GLY A 43 18.51 -12.30 -11.86
CA GLY A 43 18.89 -12.48 -13.27
C GLY A 43 19.82 -11.39 -13.81
N ARG A 44 19.99 -10.29 -13.08
CA ARG A 44 20.91 -9.21 -13.46
C ARG A 44 22.32 -9.49 -12.92
N PRO A 45 23.39 -9.29 -13.71
CA PRO A 45 24.76 -9.33 -13.21
C PRO A 45 24.94 -8.27 -12.12
N SER A 46 25.39 -8.68 -10.92
CA SER A 46 25.66 -7.75 -9.82
C SER A 46 26.83 -6.84 -10.17
N THR A 47 26.63 -5.51 -10.15
CA THR A 47 27.69 -4.50 -10.29
C THR A 47 28.22 -4.01 -8.94
N SER A 48 27.63 -4.45 -7.83
CA SER A 48 28.05 -4.07 -6.48
C SER A 48 29.08 -5.05 -5.92
N ARG A 49 30.30 -4.54 -5.74
CA ARG A 49 31.45 -5.06 -4.96
C ARG A 49 31.29 -6.48 -4.37
N ASN A 50 32.05 -7.42 -4.94
CA ASN A 50 32.53 -8.68 -4.35
C ASN A 50 31.54 -9.82 -4.04
N LEU A 51 30.28 -9.79 -4.50
CA LEU A 51 29.48 -11.02 -4.61
C LEU A 51 29.24 -11.39 -6.07
N SER A 52 30.06 -12.34 -6.55
CA SER A 52 30.13 -12.80 -7.94
C SER A 52 29.05 -13.80 -8.35
N ILE A 53 27.86 -13.84 -7.71
CA ILE A 53 26.87 -14.87 -8.04
C ILE A 53 25.46 -14.28 -7.96
N SER A 54 24.94 -13.83 -9.10
CA SER A 54 23.49 -13.69 -9.28
C SER A 54 22.88 -15.09 -9.31
N ALA A 55 21.84 -15.33 -8.51
CA ALA A 55 21.26 -16.68 -8.37
C ALA A 55 20.68 -17.18 -9.71
N THR A 56 21.16 -18.34 -10.15
CA THR A 56 20.76 -19.04 -11.37
C THR A 56 19.56 -19.95 -11.13
N CYS A 57 19.04 -20.56 -12.19
CA CYS A 57 17.91 -21.49 -12.11
C CYS A 57 18.19 -22.67 -11.16
N VAL A 58 19.42 -23.19 -11.17
CA VAL A 58 19.79 -24.39 -10.40
C VAL A 58 19.99 -24.10 -8.91
N ASP A 59 20.25 -22.85 -8.52
CA ASP A 59 20.40 -22.46 -7.12
C ASP A 59 19.06 -22.60 -6.36
N CYS A 60 17.96 -22.38 -7.07
CA CYS A 60 16.60 -22.55 -6.55
C CYS A 60 16.04 -23.94 -6.84
N HIS A 61 16.13 -24.44 -8.08
CA HIS A 61 15.43 -25.66 -8.52
C HIS A 61 16.27 -26.94 -8.47
N GLY A 62 17.58 -26.84 -8.23
CA GLY A 62 18.52 -27.93 -8.41
C GLY A 62 18.93 -28.13 -9.87
N ALA A 63 19.95 -28.97 -10.09
CA ALA A 63 20.49 -29.25 -11.44
C ALA A 63 19.86 -30.50 -12.09
N HIS A 64 19.57 -31.52 -11.29
CA HIS A 64 18.94 -32.78 -11.72
C HIS A 64 17.71 -33.05 -10.86
N SER A 65 16.69 -33.69 -11.45
CA SER A 65 15.39 -33.93 -10.78
C SER A 65 14.68 -32.63 -10.37
N ILE A 66 14.47 -31.73 -11.34
CA ILE A 66 13.72 -30.50 -11.13
C ILE A 66 12.25 -30.86 -10.88
N LEU A 67 11.81 -30.71 -9.63
CA LEU A 67 10.45 -31.02 -9.20
C LEU A 67 9.56 -29.77 -9.24
N SER A 68 8.28 -29.99 -9.54
CA SER A 68 7.25 -28.96 -9.47
C SER A 68 7.15 -28.35 -8.07
N ARG A 69 6.75 -27.08 -7.95
CA ARG A 69 6.47 -26.42 -6.67
C ARG A 69 5.44 -27.18 -5.82
N SER A 70 4.53 -27.91 -6.46
CA SER A 70 3.51 -28.73 -5.78
C SER A 70 4.07 -30.01 -5.16
N ASP A 71 5.26 -30.44 -5.57
CA ASP A 71 5.91 -31.61 -5.01
C ASP A 71 6.54 -31.26 -3.65
N PRO A 72 6.20 -31.97 -2.56
CA PRO A 72 6.76 -31.72 -1.24
C PRO A 72 8.30 -31.82 -1.17
N LEU A 73 8.91 -32.62 -2.03
CA LEU A 73 10.37 -32.80 -2.11
C LEU A 73 11.06 -31.70 -2.93
N SER A 74 10.30 -30.84 -3.62
CA SER A 74 10.86 -29.72 -4.36
C SER A 74 11.54 -28.72 -3.42
N SER A 75 12.72 -28.25 -3.79
CA SER A 75 13.43 -27.18 -3.07
C SER A 75 12.63 -25.87 -3.03
N VAL A 76 11.75 -25.65 -4.02
CA VAL A 76 10.88 -24.48 -4.08
C VAL A 76 9.45 -24.77 -3.62
N SER A 77 9.21 -25.93 -2.99
CA SER A 77 7.91 -26.25 -2.41
C SER A 77 7.56 -25.25 -1.32
N TYR A 78 6.27 -25.18 -1.00
CA TYR A 78 5.74 -24.25 0.00
C TYR A 78 6.49 -24.31 1.34
N THR A 79 6.82 -25.51 1.83
CA THR A 79 7.52 -25.71 3.10
C THR A 79 9.03 -25.57 2.98
N ASN A 80 9.62 -25.83 1.82
CA ASN A 80 11.07 -25.83 1.62
C ASN A 80 11.61 -24.48 1.13
N GLN A 81 10.75 -23.59 0.62
CA GLN A 81 11.16 -22.33 0.02
C GLN A 81 12.04 -21.49 0.96
N ALA A 82 11.66 -21.36 2.24
CA ALA A 82 12.44 -20.59 3.21
C ALA A 82 13.86 -21.17 3.39
N ALA A 83 14.01 -22.50 3.39
CA ALA A 83 15.31 -23.15 3.47
C ALA A 83 16.16 -22.93 2.21
N THR A 84 15.53 -22.88 1.04
CA THR A 84 16.20 -22.54 -0.22
C THR A 84 16.70 -21.09 -0.22
N CYS A 85 15.86 -20.15 0.20
CA CYS A 85 16.26 -18.74 0.34
C CYS A 85 17.37 -18.56 1.38
N LYS A 86 17.32 -19.32 2.50
CA LYS A 86 18.30 -19.26 3.60
C LYS A 86 19.75 -19.48 3.15
N ARG A 87 19.99 -20.23 2.08
CA ARG A 87 21.33 -20.51 1.53
C ARG A 87 22.12 -19.23 1.25
N CYS A 88 21.44 -18.14 0.88
CA CYS A 88 22.02 -16.83 0.65
C CYS A 88 21.46 -15.74 1.58
N HIS A 89 20.21 -15.89 2.04
CA HIS A 89 19.47 -14.94 2.89
C HIS A 89 19.29 -15.49 4.29
N GLU A 90 20.39 -15.88 4.94
CA GLU A 90 20.35 -16.58 6.22
C GLU A 90 19.65 -15.77 7.31
N LYS A 91 19.97 -14.47 7.39
CA LYS A 91 19.39 -13.55 8.37
C LYS A 91 17.88 -13.43 8.17
N GLU A 92 17.46 -13.13 6.95
CA GLU A 92 16.04 -12.92 6.63
C GLU A 92 15.22 -14.19 6.86
N ALA A 93 15.75 -15.36 6.46
CA ALA A 93 15.09 -16.64 6.69
C ALA A 93 15.03 -17.00 8.19
N GLY A 94 16.07 -16.68 8.96
CA GLY A 94 16.09 -16.89 10.41
C GLY A 94 15.07 -16.02 11.15
N GLU A 95 14.90 -14.77 10.71
CA GLU A 95 13.89 -13.85 11.25
C GLU A 95 12.47 -14.27 10.83
N TYR A 96 12.29 -14.68 9.57
CA TYR A 96 11.03 -15.22 9.05
C TYR A 96 10.59 -16.47 9.83
N ALA A 97 11.50 -17.39 10.12
CA ALA A 97 11.18 -18.59 10.89
C ALA A 97 10.62 -18.29 12.28
N LYS A 98 11.00 -17.16 12.89
CA LYS A 98 10.49 -16.71 14.19
C LYS A 98 9.17 -15.94 14.08
N SER A 99 8.83 -15.44 12.90
CA SER A 99 7.61 -14.65 12.67
C SER A 99 6.33 -15.47 12.82
N ALA A 100 5.21 -14.79 13.04
CA ALA A 100 3.89 -15.42 13.04
C ALA A 100 3.59 -16.16 11.73
N HIS A 101 4.02 -15.61 10.58
CA HIS A 101 3.87 -16.26 9.28
C HIS A 101 4.71 -17.53 9.17
N GLY A 102 6.01 -17.47 9.49
CA GLY A 102 6.89 -18.63 9.44
C GLY A 102 6.46 -19.74 10.40
N GLN A 103 5.99 -19.39 11.60
CA GLN A 103 5.41 -20.34 12.54
C GLN A 103 4.12 -20.98 12.02
N ALA A 104 3.27 -20.22 11.32
CA ALA A 104 2.05 -20.76 10.71
C ALA A 104 2.38 -21.72 9.56
N VAL A 105 3.36 -21.37 8.70
CA VAL A 105 3.87 -22.27 7.65
C VAL A 105 4.41 -23.57 8.26
N ALA A 106 5.21 -23.48 9.33
CA ALA A 106 5.75 -24.65 10.01
C ALA A 106 4.67 -25.56 10.61
N LYS A 107 3.49 -25.01 10.93
CA LYS A 107 2.30 -25.75 11.38
C LYS A 107 1.44 -26.28 10.23
N GLY A 108 1.87 -26.14 8.98
CA GLY A 108 1.15 -26.63 7.80
C GLY A 108 0.00 -25.72 7.34
N ALA A 109 -0.05 -24.47 7.81
CA ALA A 109 -1.09 -23.53 7.39
C ALA A 109 -0.76 -22.93 6.03
N HIS A 110 -1.19 -23.59 4.94
CA HIS A 110 -0.85 -23.23 3.55
C HIS A 110 -1.28 -21.82 3.10
N GLU A 111 -2.16 -21.14 3.83
CA GLU A 111 -2.55 -19.76 3.56
C GLU A 111 -1.59 -18.72 4.15
N ALA A 112 -0.66 -19.12 5.02
CA ALA A 112 0.36 -18.23 5.52
C ALA A 112 1.35 -17.86 4.38
N PRO A 113 1.80 -16.61 4.29
CA PRO A 113 2.67 -16.19 3.20
C PRO A 113 4.10 -16.71 3.40
N THR A 114 4.71 -17.15 2.31
CA THR A 114 6.12 -17.51 2.15
C THR A 114 6.90 -16.35 1.49
N CYS A 115 8.20 -16.53 1.25
CA CYS A 115 9.06 -15.51 0.66
C CYS A 115 8.51 -14.99 -0.68
N SER A 116 8.01 -15.89 -1.54
CA SER A 116 7.47 -15.55 -2.85
C SER A 116 6.14 -14.80 -2.79
N ASP A 117 5.37 -14.94 -1.72
CA ASP A 117 4.07 -14.27 -1.60
C ASP A 117 4.24 -12.75 -1.38
N CYS A 118 5.38 -12.34 -0.81
CA CYS A 118 5.74 -10.92 -0.68
C CYS A 118 6.68 -10.43 -1.79
N HIS A 119 7.67 -11.22 -2.18
CA HIS A 119 8.70 -10.78 -3.14
C HIS A 119 8.40 -11.13 -4.60
N GLY A 120 7.42 -12.00 -4.86
CA GLY A 120 7.17 -12.60 -6.16
C GLY A 120 8.11 -13.76 -6.47
N GLU A 121 7.97 -14.30 -7.68
CA GLU A 121 8.76 -15.41 -8.20
C GLU A 121 9.32 -15.06 -9.58
N HIS A 122 10.54 -15.51 -9.88
CA HIS A 122 11.30 -15.28 -11.10
C HIS A 122 11.59 -13.81 -11.47
N GLY A 123 10.70 -12.86 -11.20
CA GLY A 123 10.82 -11.42 -11.43
C GLY A 123 11.08 -10.60 -10.17
N ILE A 124 11.78 -11.15 -9.18
CA ILE A 124 12.00 -10.50 -7.88
C ILE A 124 12.72 -9.16 -8.08
N LEU A 125 12.07 -8.06 -7.67
CA LEU A 125 12.62 -6.71 -7.77
C LEU A 125 13.10 -6.21 -6.40
N SER A 126 14.09 -5.32 -6.41
CA SER A 126 14.53 -4.60 -5.20
C SER A 126 13.36 -3.87 -4.54
N HIS A 127 13.32 -3.83 -3.21
CA HIS A 127 12.35 -3.06 -2.43
C HIS A 127 12.41 -1.54 -2.70
N THR A 128 13.47 -1.06 -3.34
CA THR A 128 13.61 0.33 -3.80
C THR A 128 13.01 0.60 -5.17
N ASN A 129 12.65 -0.45 -5.92
CA ASN A 129 12.01 -0.30 -7.23
C ASN A 129 10.50 -0.05 -7.05
N PRO A 130 9.93 1.04 -7.61
CA PRO A 130 8.50 1.34 -7.50
C PRO A 130 7.56 0.24 -8.02
N LEU A 131 8.03 -0.63 -8.92
CA LEU A 131 7.28 -1.77 -9.44
C LEU A 131 7.34 -3.02 -8.55
N SER A 132 8.15 -2.99 -7.49
CA SER A 132 8.26 -4.12 -6.56
C SER A 132 7.02 -4.19 -5.66
N PRO A 133 6.46 -5.39 -5.40
CA PRO A 133 5.42 -5.55 -4.39
C PRO A 133 5.88 -5.16 -2.98
N THR A 134 7.20 -5.23 -2.73
CA THR A 134 7.84 -4.79 -1.48
C THR A 134 8.30 -3.33 -1.51
N TYR A 135 7.89 -2.57 -2.52
CA TYR A 135 8.07 -1.12 -2.51
C TYR A 135 7.24 -0.50 -1.40
N ARG A 136 7.78 0.53 -0.73
CA ARG A 136 7.18 1.13 0.47
C ARG A 136 5.70 1.52 0.29
N LEU A 137 5.34 2.18 -0.81
CA LEU A 137 3.95 2.55 -1.07
C LEU A 137 3.07 1.32 -1.38
N ALA A 138 3.62 0.32 -2.07
CA ALA A 138 2.91 -0.93 -2.38
C ALA A 138 2.65 -1.77 -1.11
N ILE A 139 3.57 -1.76 -0.15
CA ILE A 139 3.40 -2.41 1.17
C ILE A 139 2.13 -1.91 1.86
N ALA A 140 2.01 -0.58 1.96
CA ALA A 140 0.91 0.05 2.68
C ALA A 140 -0.45 -0.02 1.97
N GLN A 141 -0.45 -0.17 0.65
CA GLN A 141 -1.68 -0.14 -0.16
C GLN A 141 -2.20 -1.54 -0.47
N ASN A 142 -1.32 -2.49 -0.76
CA ASN A 142 -1.72 -3.74 -1.41
C ASN A 142 -1.13 -4.99 -0.75
N LEU A 143 0.16 -4.99 -0.39
CA LEU A 143 0.86 -6.23 -0.03
C LEU A 143 0.23 -6.93 1.19
N CYS A 144 0.08 -6.20 2.29
CA CYS A 144 -0.46 -6.76 3.52
C CYS A 144 -1.99 -6.88 3.45
N ILE A 145 -2.64 -5.83 2.94
CA ILE A 145 -4.10 -5.71 2.87
C ILE A 145 -4.71 -6.82 2.01
N GLY A 146 -4.01 -7.22 0.94
CA GLY A 146 -4.46 -8.28 0.03
C GLY A 146 -4.79 -9.60 0.73
N CYS A 147 -4.16 -9.92 1.86
CA CYS A 147 -4.47 -11.09 2.69
C CYS A 147 -5.18 -10.70 4.00
N HIS A 148 -4.72 -9.66 4.69
CA HIS A 148 -5.23 -9.30 6.01
C HIS A 148 -6.65 -8.73 6.01
N ASP A 149 -7.19 -8.34 4.84
CA ASP A 149 -8.57 -7.90 4.69
C ASP A 149 -9.53 -9.01 4.20
N ARG A 150 -9.02 -10.24 4.00
CA ARG A 150 -9.84 -11.37 3.54
C ARG A 150 -10.64 -11.98 4.70
N PRO A 151 -11.98 -11.99 4.67
CA PRO A 151 -12.81 -12.52 5.76
C PRO A 151 -12.50 -13.98 6.10
N ALA A 152 -12.23 -14.82 5.09
CA ALA A 152 -11.90 -16.23 5.30
C ALA A 152 -10.60 -16.42 6.11
N LEU A 153 -9.59 -15.58 5.87
CA LEU A 153 -8.33 -15.63 6.62
C LEU A 153 -8.50 -15.02 8.01
N GLN A 154 -9.29 -13.94 8.13
CA GLN A 154 -9.61 -13.35 9.42
C GLN A 154 -10.31 -14.36 10.34
N GLN A 155 -11.30 -15.08 9.82
CA GLN A 155 -12.00 -16.12 10.57
C GLN A 155 -11.06 -17.28 10.93
N LYS A 156 -10.29 -17.78 9.96
CA LYS A 156 -9.41 -18.94 10.17
C LYS A 156 -8.31 -18.67 11.21
N PHE A 157 -7.71 -17.48 11.19
CA PHE A 157 -6.58 -17.12 12.03
C PHE A 157 -6.94 -16.21 13.21
N GLY A 158 -8.23 -15.92 13.42
CA GLY A 158 -8.69 -15.01 14.47
C GLY A 158 -8.15 -13.59 14.32
N LEU A 159 -7.92 -13.13 13.09
CA LEU A 159 -7.43 -11.77 12.84
C LEU A 159 -8.59 -10.79 13.01
N ALA A 160 -8.34 -9.70 13.73
CA ALA A 160 -9.32 -8.64 13.90
C ALA A 160 -9.71 -8.03 12.54
N ALA A 161 -11.02 -7.89 12.33
CA ALA A 161 -11.56 -7.18 11.18
C ALA A 161 -11.14 -5.70 11.18
N ASN A 162 -11.19 -5.06 10.01
CA ASN A 162 -11.02 -3.61 9.83
C ASN A 162 -9.63 -3.03 10.15
N ARG A 163 -8.60 -3.84 10.43
CA ARG A 163 -7.24 -3.33 10.68
C ARG A 163 -6.68 -2.54 9.48
N SER A 164 -6.94 -3.03 8.27
CA SER A 164 -6.56 -2.36 7.01
C SER A 164 -7.29 -1.02 6.85
N SER A 165 -8.60 -1.01 7.11
CA SER A 165 -9.44 0.19 6.92
C SER A 165 -9.15 1.27 7.96
N THR A 166 -8.83 0.90 9.20
CA THR A 166 -8.45 1.87 10.24
C THR A 166 -7.08 2.46 9.97
N TYR A 167 -6.12 1.65 9.49
CA TYR A 167 -4.83 2.16 9.04
C TYR A 167 -4.99 3.14 7.87
N ALA A 168 -5.79 2.79 6.85
CA ALA A 168 -6.03 3.65 5.69
C ALA A 168 -6.64 5.02 6.08
N LYS A 169 -7.42 5.07 7.16
CA LYS A 169 -8.02 6.30 7.71
C LYS A 169 -7.09 7.07 8.67
N SER A 170 -5.97 6.48 9.09
CA SER A 170 -4.99 7.15 9.96
C SER A 170 -4.21 8.24 9.21
N TYR A 171 -3.56 9.15 9.94
CA TYR A 171 -2.65 10.13 9.33
C TYR A 171 -1.57 9.48 8.47
N HIS A 172 -1.02 8.34 8.90
CA HIS A 172 -0.05 7.58 8.10
C HIS A 172 -0.65 7.06 6.79
N GLY A 173 -1.84 6.45 6.85
CA GLY A 173 -2.55 5.94 5.67
C GLY A 173 -2.90 7.05 4.67
N LEU A 174 -3.40 8.18 5.15
CA LEU A 174 -3.70 9.36 4.33
C LEU A 174 -2.43 9.96 3.71
N ALA A 175 -1.34 10.06 4.46
CA ALA A 175 -0.07 10.57 3.95
C ALA A 175 0.53 9.64 2.87
N VAL A 176 0.49 8.32 3.07
CA VAL A 176 0.89 7.32 2.05
C VAL A 176 0.02 7.45 0.80
N ARG A 177 -1.30 7.65 0.95
CA ARG A 177 -2.20 7.90 -0.18
C ARG A 177 -1.84 9.18 -0.93
N GLY A 178 -1.38 10.21 -0.22
CA GLY A 178 -0.75 11.41 -0.79
C GLY A 178 0.66 11.18 -1.37
N LYS A 179 1.08 9.93 -1.58
CA LYS A 179 2.40 9.50 -2.10
C LYS A 179 3.59 9.89 -1.21
N SER A 180 3.36 10.13 0.09
CA SER A 180 4.46 10.35 1.03
C SER A 180 5.28 9.08 1.24
N ALA A 181 6.53 9.09 0.78
CA ALA A 181 7.46 7.98 0.97
C ALA A 181 8.06 7.92 2.38
N ILE A 182 7.86 8.95 3.21
CA ILE A 182 8.39 8.98 4.58
C ILE A 182 7.35 8.56 5.63
N ALA A 183 6.06 8.61 5.28
CA ALA A 183 4.99 8.18 6.16
C ALA A 183 5.14 6.72 6.56
N ALA A 184 4.75 6.37 7.79
CA ALA A 184 4.91 5.01 8.29
C ALA A 184 3.99 4.03 7.55
N VAL A 185 4.53 2.88 7.19
CA VAL A 185 3.82 1.76 6.56
C VAL A 185 3.77 0.56 7.51
N CYS A 186 3.05 -0.50 7.13
CA CYS A 186 2.85 -1.68 7.96
C CYS A 186 4.16 -2.21 8.59
N THR A 187 5.23 -2.29 7.80
CA THR A 187 6.54 -2.82 8.23
C THR A 187 7.32 -1.90 9.17
N ASP A 188 7.02 -0.61 9.25
CA ASP A 188 7.71 0.29 10.20
C ASP A 188 7.28 0.01 11.64
N CYS A 189 6.01 -0.42 11.80
CA CYS A 189 5.45 -0.84 13.08
C CYS A 189 5.63 -2.34 13.31
N HIS A 190 5.33 -3.20 12.33
CA HIS A 190 5.30 -4.67 12.47
C HIS A 190 6.61 -5.39 12.13
N GLU A 191 7.66 -4.65 11.76
CA GLU A 191 8.90 -5.18 11.17
C GLU A 191 8.65 -5.86 9.80
N THR A 192 9.72 -6.32 9.14
CA THR A 192 9.64 -6.84 7.76
C THR A 192 9.62 -8.37 7.73
N HIS A 193 10.66 -9.02 8.25
CA HIS A 193 10.78 -10.48 8.24
C HIS A 193 10.43 -11.12 9.58
N ARG A 194 10.57 -10.41 10.71
CA ARG A 194 10.21 -10.88 12.05
C ARG A 194 8.85 -10.33 12.49
N ILE A 195 7.81 -10.54 11.69
CA ILE A 195 6.46 -10.05 12.00
C ILE A 195 5.89 -10.85 13.18
N LEU A 196 5.75 -10.21 14.34
CA LEU A 196 5.24 -10.82 15.57
C LEU A 196 3.86 -10.28 15.95
N GLY A 197 3.10 -11.09 16.70
CA GLY A 197 1.79 -10.69 17.23
C GLY A 197 1.88 -9.64 18.33
N GLU A 198 0.77 -8.96 18.63
CA GLU A 198 0.70 -7.91 19.67
C GLU A 198 1.03 -8.45 21.08
N ASN A 199 0.72 -9.72 21.34
CA ASN A 199 0.91 -10.36 22.65
C ASN A 199 2.32 -10.90 22.86
N ASP A 200 3.19 -10.86 21.85
CA ASP A 200 4.57 -11.31 21.97
C ASP A 200 5.42 -10.18 22.60
N PRO A 201 6.07 -10.39 23.76
CA PRO A 201 6.90 -9.37 24.41
C PRO A 201 8.06 -8.85 23.55
N ALA A 202 8.52 -9.62 22.57
CA ALA A 202 9.58 -9.24 21.63
C ALA A 202 9.05 -8.45 20.42
N SER A 203 7.73 -8.30 20.30
CA SER A 203 7.09 -7.55 19.21
C SER A 203 7.27 -6.05 19.38
N SER A 204 7.58 -5.36 18.29
CA SER A 204 7.66 -3.89 18.24
C SER A 204 6.31 -3.21 18.52
N ILE A 205 5.19 -3.91 18.32
CA ILE A 205 3.85 -3.39 18.59
C ILE A 205 3.30 -3.79 19.98
N HIS A 206 4.05 -4.59 20.74
CA HIS A 206 3.69 -4.94 22.11
C HIS A 206 3.49 -3.67 22.95
N PRO A 207 2.51 -3.60 23.88
CA PRO A 207 2.23 -2.40 24.66
C PRO A 207 3.45 -1.78 25.36
N SER A 208 4.40 -2.60 25.84
CA SER A 208 5.65 -2.12 26.46
C SER A 208 6.66 -1.52 25.47
N ASN A 209 6.60 -1.91 24.19
CA ASN A 209 7.58 -1.55 23.17
C ASN A 209 7.07 -0.47 22.21
N ARG A 210 5.76 -0.27 22.14
CA ARG A 210 5.10 0.64 21.20
C ARG A 210 5.64 2.07 21.27
N ALA A 211 5.89 2.58 22.47
CA ALA A 211 6.48 3.91 22.67
C ALA A 211 7.83 4.04 21.93
N LYS A 212 8.71 3.05 22.10
CA LYS A 212 10.02 2.99 21.42
C LYS A 212 9.88 2.87 19.91
N THR A 213 8.86 2.17 19.42
CA THR A 213 8.58 2.05 17.99
C THR A 213 8.18 3.40 17.38
N CYS A 214 7.28 4.15 18.04
CA CYS A 214 6.91 5.51 17.60
C CYS A 214 8.10 6.48 17.64
N GLN A 215 8.97 6.34 18.66
CA GLN A 215 10.16 7.19 18.84
C GLN A 215 11.21 7.04 17.72
N ARG A 216 11.10 6.03 16.85
CA ARG A 216 11.93 5.93 15.64
C ARG A 216 11.76 7.14 14.71
N CYS A 217 10.56 7.73 14.68
CA CYS A 217 10.25 8.89 13.85
C CYS A 217 9.74 10.09 14.66
N HIS A 218 9.21 9.86 15.87
CA HIS A 218 8.69 10.90 16.75
C HIS A 218 9.50 10.97 18.05
N THR A 219 10.64 11.67 18.02
CA THR A 219 11.60 11.74 19.13
C THR A 219 10.97 12.17 20.46
N ASP A 220 9.95 13.02 20.42
CA ASP A 220 9.26 13.56 21.60
C ASP A 220 7.95 12.82 21.93
N ALA A 221 7.69 11.67 21.30
CA ALA A 221 6.51 10.87 21.60
C ALA A 221 6.59 10.31 23.03
N ALA A 222 5.95 11.02 23.95
CA ALA A 222 5.71 10.54 25.31
C ALA A 222 4.78 9.32 25.28
N SER A 223 4.87 8.45 26.29
CA SER A 223 4.04 7.26 26.42
C SER A 223 2.52 7.54 26.31
N ARG A 224 2.07 8.73 26.76
CA ARG A 224 0.69 9.21 26.64
C ARG A 224 0.20 9.38 25.19
N PHE A 225 1.05 9.83 24.27
CA PHE A 225 0.72 9.93 22.84
C PHE A 225 0.46 8.53 22.26
N THR A 226 1.32 7.57 22.61
CA THR A 226 1.26 6.19 22.07
C THR A 226 0.14 5.31 22.65
N SER A 227 -0.45 5.73 23.77
CA SER A 227 -1.58 5.05 24.41
C SER A 227 -2.93 5.64 24.00
N ALA A 228 -2.97 6.92 23.62
CA ALA A 228 -4.16 7.58 23.08
C ALA A 228 -4.45 7.18 21.62
N GLU A 229 -3.42 6.99 20.79
CA GLU A 229 -3.59 6.79 19.36
C GLU A 229 -3.43 5.31 18.95
N LYS A 230 -4.55 4.57 19.02
CA LYS A 230 -4.63 3.22 18.46
C LYS A 230 -4.86 3.31 16.94
N ILE A 231 -3.78 3.16 16.16
CA ILE A 231 -3.82 3.05 14.68
C ILE A 231 -4.83 2.00 14.21
N HIS A 232 -4.87 0.90 14.96
CA HIS A 232 -5.81 -0.18 14.75
C HIS A 232 -6.85 -0.22 15.87
N SER A 233 -7.72 0.78 15.91
CA SER A 233 -8.86 0.78 16.84
C SER A 233 -10.04 0.03 16.24
N SER A 234 -10.69 -0.81 17.05
CA SER A 234 -12.09 -1.13 16.84
C SER A 234 -12.86 0.14 17.23
N TYR A 235 -13.04 1.07 16.29
CA TYR A 235 -14.13 2.02 16.41
C TYR A 235 -15.41 1.19 16.28
N GLU A 236 -15.86 0.61 17.39
CA GLU A 236 -17.29 0.40 17.60
C GLU A 236 -17.89 1.79 17.38
N ASP A 237 -18.75 1.96 16.37
CA ASP A 237 -19.48 3.20 16.15
C ASP A 237 -20.38 3.40 17.37
N HIS A 238 -19.82 3.96 18.44
CA HIS A 238 -20.56 4.35 19.63
C HIS A 238 -21.67 5.28 19.14
N TRP A 239 -22.89 5.04 19.62
CA TRP A 239 -24.08 5.80 19.23
C TRP A 239 -23.83 7.32 19.23
N LEU A 240 -23.04 7.82 20.18
CA LEU A 240 -22.64 9.23 20.27
C LEU A 240 -21.82 9.70 19.07
N THR A 241 -20.82 8.93 18.63
CA THR A 241 -19.99 9.29 17.46
C THR A 241 -20.82 9.27 16.18
N ASN A 242 -21.78 8.35 16.08
CA ASN A 242 -22.66 8.26 14.93
C ASN A 242 -23.67 9.41 14.91
N MET A 243 -24.22 9.79 16.06
CA MET A 243 -25.06 10.98 16.21
C MET A 243 -24.31 12.25 15.83
N VAL A 244 -23.05 12.41 16.28
CA VAL A 244 -22.21 13.56 15.90
C VAL A 244 -21.99 13.59 14.39
N LYS A 245 -21.67 12.45 13.76
CA LYS A 245 -21.51 12.38 12.30
C LYS A 245 -22.81 12.74 11.56
N ILE A 246 -23.97 12.34 12.08
CA ILE A 246 -25.27 12.64 11.47
C ILE A 246 -25.60 14.13 11.66
N SER A 247 -25.41 14.68 12.86
CA SER A 247 -25.68 16.09 13.14
C SER A 247 -24.82 17.00 12.27
N TYR A 248 -23.52 16.72 12.13
CA TYR A 248 -22.65 17.47 11.21
C TYR A 248 -23.13 17.39 9.77
N ARG A 249 -23.53 16.21 9.28
CA ARG A 249 -24.07 16.06 7.92
C ARG A 249 -25.34 16.89 7.73
N LEU A 250 -26.28 16.84 8.68
CA LEU A 250 -27.51 17.63 8.63
C LEU A 250 -27.25 19.12 8.68
N ILE A 251 -26.35 19.57 9.57
CA ILE A 251 -25.97 20.99 9.69
C ILE A 251 -25.33 21.46 8.39
N ILE A 252 -24.32 20.76 7.88
CA ILE A 252 -23.62 21.15 6.65
C ILE A 252 -24.59 21.18 5.46
N SER A 253 -25.38 20.12 5.26
CA SER A 253 -26.37 20.08 4.17
C SER A 253 -27.45 21.14 4.32
N GLY A 254 -27.92 21.40 5.55
CA GLY A 254 -28.91 22.42 5.84
C GLY A 254 -28.38 23.84 5.62
N THR A 255 -27.16 24.15 6.06
CA THR A 255 -26.54 25.47 5.86
C THR A 255 -26.23 25.70 4.38
N LEU A 256 -25.61 24.74 3.68
CA LEU A 256 -25.28 24.89 2.26
C LEU A 256 -26.54 24.94 1.39
N GLY A 257 -27.49 24.03 1.62
CA GLY A 257 -28.76 24.00 0.90
C GLY A 257 -29.60 25.23 1.16
N GLY A 258 -29.72 25.64 2.43
CA GLY A 258 -30.44 26.84 2.84
C GLY A 258 -29.85 28.11 2.22
N MET A 259 -28.53 28.26 2.21
CA MET A 259 -27.86 29.40 1.57
C MET A 259 -28.11 29.43 0.06
N LEU A 260 -28.03 28.27 -0.61
CA LEU A 260 -28.29 28.18 -2.06
C LEU A 260 -29.75 28.56 -2.40
N VAL A 261 -30.71 28.05 -1.63
CA VAL A 261 -32.13 28.39 -1.80
C VAL A 261 -32.36 29.87 -1.53
N TRP A 262 -31.77 30.41 -0.47
CA TRP A 262 -31.87 31.83 -0.13
C TRP A 262 -31.33 32.73 -1.24
N VAL A 263 -30.14 32.40 -1.76
CA VAL A 263 -29.55 33.11 -2.91
C VAL A 263 -30.46 33.00 -4.13
N ALA A 264 -31.02 31.84 -4.42
CA ALA A 264 -31.94 31.66 -5.56
C ALA A 264 -33.21 32.50 -5.41
N ILE A 265 -33.80 32.56 -4.20
CA ILE A 265 -35.00 33.38 -3.93
C ILE A 265 -34.74 34.86 -4.20
N ILE A 266 -33.55 35.38 -3.83
CA ILE A 266 -33.21 36.79 -4.04
C ILE A 266 -32.81 37.07 -5.50
N MET A 267 -32.03 36.17 -6.12
CA MET A 267 -31.47 36.38 -7.46
C MET A 267 -32.49 36.16 -8.58
N LEU A 268 -33.38 35.16 -8.49
CA LEU A 268 -34.30 34.81 -9.57
C LEU A 268 -35.28 35.94 -9.95
N PRO A 269 -35.90 36.68 -9.00
CA PRO A 269 -36.76 37.81 -9.32
C PRO A 269 -35.99 38.97 -9.94
N GLU A 270 -34.80 39.27 -9.42
CA GLU A 270 -33.95 40.36 -9.92
C GLU A 270 -33.41 40.07 -11.32
N PHE A 271 -33.07 38.81 -11.61
CA PHE A 271 -32.67 38.38 -12.95
C PHE A 271 -33.83 38.53 -13.94
N LYS A 272 -35.05 38.12 -13.57
CA LYS A 272 -36.26 38.33 -14.39
C LYS A 272 -36.54 39.80 -14.66
N LYS A 273 -36.42 40.68 -13.64
CA LYS A 273 -36.57 42.14 -13.80
C LYS A 273 -35.50 42.76 -14.70
N LYS A 274 -34.26 42.26 -14.63
CA LYS A 274 -33.14 42.77 -15.44
C LYS A 274 -33.22 42.34 -16.90
N VAL A 275 -33.80 41.17 -17.19
CA VAL A 275 -34.08 40.71 -18.56
C VAL A 275 -35.26 41.45 -19.19
N THR A 276 -36.20 41.97 -18.38
CA THR A 276 -37.40 42.69 -18.86
C THR A 276 -37.27 44.22 -18.86
N ARG A 277 -36.33 44.83 -18.12
CA ARG A 277 -36.08 46.28 -18.16
C ARG A 277 -34.94 46.64 -19.13
N SER A 278 -35.24 47.52 -20.10
CA SER A 278 -34.23 48.28 -20.85
C SER A 278 -33.41 49.15 -19.90
N LEU A 279 -32.09 49.20 -20.13
CA LEU A 279 -31.03 49.78 -19.30
C LEU A 279 -31.22 51.28 -19.02
N SER A 280 -32.15 51.65 -18.13
CA SER A 280 -32.30 53.03 -17.67
C SER A 280 -31.97 53.13 -16.18
N ASN A 281 -30.95 53.93 -15.87
CA ASN A 281 -30.35 54.22 -14.56
C ASN A 281 -29.58 53.09 -13.86
N SER A 282 -28.37 52.83 -14.38
CA SER A 282 -27.33 52.10 -13.64
C SER A 282 -26.64 53.04 -12.64
N ARG A 283 -27.08 53.03 -11.38
CA ARG A 283 -26.31 53.65 -10.29
C ARG A 283 -25.11 52.75 -9.95
N ARG A 284 -23.90 53.32 -9.87
CA ARG A 284 -22.72 52.62 -9.36
C ARG A 284 -23.00 52.17 -7.92
N ARG A 285 -23.09 50.85 -7.70
CA ARG A 285 -23.39 50.25 -6.39
C ARG A 285 -22.15 50.05 -5.52
N PHE A 286 -20.98 49.86 -6.15
CA PHE A 286 -19.69 49.72 -5.49
C PHE A 286 -18.68 50.69 -6.12
N SER A 287 -17.79 51.23 -5.29
CA SER A 287 -16.58 51.92 -5.73
C SER A 287 -15.56 50.92 -6.31
N VAL A 288 -14.56 51.44 -7.01
CA VAL A 288 -13.51 50.60 -7.63
C VAL A 288 -12.71 49.85 -6.56
N SER A 289 -12.41 50.49 -5.43
CA SER A 289 -11.70 49.85 -4.30
C SER A 289 -12.52 48.72 -3.67
N GLU A 290 -13.82 48.95 -3.42
CA GLU A 290 -14.71 47.92 -2.87
C GLU A 290 -14.86 46.74 -3.83
N THR A 291 -14.92 46.99 -5.14
CA THR A 291 -14.98 45.94 -6.16
C THR A 291 -13.74 45.07 -6.14
N VAL A 292 -12.55 45.68 -6.04
CA VAL A 292 -11.28 44.95 -5.94
C VAL A 292 -11.22 44.11 -4.66
N GLN A 293 -11.63 44.67 -3.52
CA GLN A 293 -11.68 43.93 -2.25
C GLN A 293 -12.63 42.73 -2.31
N HIS A 294 -13.81 42.88 -2.92
CA HIS A 294 -14.76 41.78 -3.07
C HIS A 294 -14.24 40.70 -4.03
N ILE A 295 -13.59 41.08 -5.13
CA ILE A 295 -12.97 40.12 -6.05
C ILE A 295 -11.88 39.34 -5.32
N LEU A 296 -10.99 40.01 -4.57
CA LEU A 296 -9.94 39.36 -3.79
C LEU A 296 -10.50 38.40 -2.72
N LEU A 297 -11.55 38.80 -2.01
CA LEU A 297 -12.17 37.96 -0.99
C LEU A 297 -12.85 36.73 -1.61
N LEU A 298 -13.56 36.92 -2.72
CA LEU A 298 -14.21 35.85 -3.46
C LEU A 298 -13.18 34.84 -4.01
N THR A 299 -12.12 35.34 -4.64
CA THR A 299 -11.07 34.47 -5.19
C THR A 299 -10.34 33.73 -4.09
N SER A 300 -9.96 34.40 -2.99
CA SER A 300 -9.32 33.78 -1.84
C SER A 300 -10.18 32.66 -1.23
N PHE A 301 -11.47 32.93 -1.01
CA PHE A 301 -12.40 31.94 -0.47
C PHE A 301 -12.56 30.73 -1.39
N ILE A 302 -12.74 30.96 -2.69
CA ILE A 302 -12.85 29.88 -3.68
C ILE A 302 -11.56 29.05 -3.74
N THR A 303 -10.38 29.69 -3.74
CA THR A 303 -9.09 28.99 -3.72
C THR A 303 -8.94 28.13 -2.46
N LEU A 304 -9.32 28.65 -1.28
CA LEU A 304 -9.26 27.89 -0.04
C LEU A 304 -10.23 26.70 -0.05
N ALA A 305 -11.45 26.89 -0.54
CA ALA A 305 -12.45 25.83 -0.65
C ALA A 305 -12.00 24.73 -1.62
N ILE A 306 -11.45 25.10 -2.78
CA ILE A 306 -10.94 24.13 -3.78
C ILE A 306 -9.75 23.36 -3.21
N THR A 307 -8.79 24.04 -2.58
CA THR A 307 -7.60 23.38 -2.03
C THR A 307 -7.93 22.48 -0.84
N GLY A 308 -8.86 22.89 0.04
CA GLY A 308 -9.34 22.05 1.14
C GLY A 308 -10.15 20.83 0.65
N PHE A 309 -11.01 21.01 -0.35
CA PHE A 309 -11.80 19.91 -0.93
C PHE A 309 -10.91 18.87 -1.62
N ALA A 310 -9.82 19.30 -2.27
CA ALA A 310 -8.85 18.42 -2.90
C ALA A 310 -8.14 17.47 -1.91
N LEU A 311 -7.88 17.93 -0.69
CA LEU A 311 -7.34 17.08 0.38
C LEU A 311 -8.36 16.09 0.92
N ALA A 312 -9.61 16.50 1.08
CA ALA A 312 -10.66 15.65 1.63
C ALA A 312 -11.17 14.59 0.63
N PHE A 313 -11.20 14.94 -0.66
CA PHE A 313 -11.71 14.09 -1.74
C PHE A 313 -10.74 14.06 -2.94
N PRO A 314 -9.56 13.44 -2.79
CA PRO A 314 -8.56 13.42 -3.86
C PRO A 314 -9.02 12.66 -5.11
N ASP A 315 -9.98 11.74 -4.98
CA ASP A 315 -10.55 10.98 -6.10
C ASP A 315 -11.76 11.68 -6.75
N ALA A 316 -12.20 12.83 -6.22
CA ALA A 316 -13.31 13.56 -6.84
C ALA A 316 -12.91 13.98 -8.27
N PHE A 317 -13.85 13.88 -9.21
CA PHE A 317 -13.64 14.17 -10.62
C PHE A 317 -12.94 15.51 -10.89
N LEU A 318 -13.25 16.53 -10.09
CA LEU A 318 -12.65 17.88 -10.17
C LEU A 318 -11.16 17.93 -9.80
N VAL A 319 -10.69 16.98 -8.98
CA VAL A 319 -9.32 16.94 -8.44
C VAL A 319 -8.46 15.97 -9.27
N ALA A 320 -9.02 14.81 -9.61
CA ALA A 320 -8.35 13.75 -10.36
C ALA A 320 -7.82 14.21 -11.74
N GLN A 321 -8.50 15.15 -12.40
CA GLN A 321 -8.04 15.72 -13.67
C GLN A 321 -6.84 16.67 -13.52
N SER A 322 -6.70 17.34 -12.37
CA SER A 322 -5.61 18.31 -12.14
C SER A 322 -4.26 17.64 -11.85
N THR A 323 -4.28 16.42 -11.32
CA THR A 323 -3.10 15.64 -10.93
C THR A 323 -2.60 14.67 -12.01
N SER A 324 -3.21 14.69 -13.20
CA SER A 324 -2.88 13.83 -14.35
C SER A 324 -1.82 14.41 -15.30
N LYS A 325 -1.14 15.50 -14.92
CA LYS A 325 -0.01 16.07 -15.65
C LYS A 325 1.29 15.91 -14.87
#